data_AF-A0A3D0PNW3-F1
#
_entry.id   AF-A0A3D0PNW3-F1
#
_cell.length_a   1.000
_cell.length_b   1.000
_cell.length_c   1.000
_cell.angle_alpha   90.00
_cell.angle_beta   90.00
_cell.angle_gamma   90.00
#
_symmetry.space_group_name_H-M   'P 1'
#
loop_
_entity.id
_entity.type
_entity.pdbx_description
1 polymer ?
#
loop_
_entity_poly.entity_id
_entity_poly.type
_entity_poly.pdbx_seq_one_letter_code
_entity_poly.pdbx_strand_id
1 'polypeptide(L)'
;EIITFAARMLKPGGMMVYSTCTFSPEEDEGTISYLLEQFPEFHVVNAIPGNAMQQKLGLSYEGFAFGKPEWADGKDELKNCIRLWPHKLNGEGHFIALLRKDGDPYRENPSDTIPGRSAVGKDISGKSAMFKNATGKNTMSRNAAAGKKTLLSEEACSFIKKLDPNRISKGEIVVREPYVYLVPKGLPNLHGLRILRQGLLIGEMKKLRFEPSQALASAMNGKEYGKIISLKRDDPNVIRYLKCESVEFEEQYEDGWYLICVEGYPLGWGKITKNQFKNKYLPGWRWV
;
A
#
# COMPACT_ATOMS: atom_id res chain seq x y z
N GLU A 1 -26.23 -6.58 -2.42
CA GLU A 1 -26.02 -5.17 -2.89
C GLU A 1 -24.55 -4.78 -3.09
N ILE A 2 -23.64 -5.03 -2.13
CA ILE A 2 -22.22 -4.59 -2.23
C ILE A 2 -21.52 -5.10 -3.50
N ILE A 3 -21.75 -6.36 -3.87
CA ILE A 3 -21.06 -7.01 -4.98
C ILE A 3 -21.28 -6.33 -6.34
N THR A 4 -22.44 -5.72 -6.58
CA THR A 4 -22.76 -5.06 -7.85
C THR A 4 -22.05 -3.71 -7.98
N PHE A 5 -21.86 -2.98 -6.87
CA PHE A 5 -21.03 -1.79 -6.85
C PHE A 5 -19.55 -2.12 -7.12
N ALA A 6 -19.04 -3.22 -6.54
CA ALA A 6 -17.68 -3.70 -6.81
C ALA A 6 -17.48 -4.05 -8.29
N ALA A 7 -18.43 -4.78 -8.89
CA ALA A 7 -18.39 -5.16 -10.31
C ALA A 7 -18.36 -3.94 -11.25
N ARG A 8 -19.11 -2.87 -10.93
CA ARG A 8 -19.12 -1.62 -11.70
C ARG A 8 -17.80 -0.86 -11.65
N MET A 9 -17.04 -0.97 -10.56
CA MET A 9 -15.72 -0.33 -10.41
C MET A 9 -14.61 -1.07 -11.15
N LEU A 10 -14.87 -2.29 -11.64
CA LEU A 10 -13.86 -3.11 -12.31
C LEU A 10 -13.69 -2.72 -13.78
N LYS A 11 -12.45 -2.43 -14.17
CA LYS A 11 -12.06 -2.21 -15.56
C LYS A 11 -12.28 -3.47 -16.42
N PRO A 12 -12.54 -3.32 -17.74
CA PRO A 12 -12.59 -4.46 -18.66
C PRO A 12 -11.35 -5.35 -18.55
N GLY A 13 -11.53 -6.67 -18.61
CA GLY A 13 -10.45 -7.65 -18.44
C GLY A 13 -9.92 -7.80 -17.00
N GLY A 14 -10.42 -6.99 -16.05
CA GLY A 14 -10.02 -7.02 -14.65
C GLY A 14 -10.50 -8.27 -13.91
N MET A 15 -9.91 -8.50 -12.75
CA MET A 15 -10.28 -9.58 -11.83
C MET A 15 -10.85 -9.03 -10.53
N MET A 16 -11.85 -9.72 -9.98
CA MET A 16 -12.48 -9.41 -8.70
C MET A 16 -12.51 -10.67 -7.84
N VAL A 17 -12.15 -10.55 -6.56
CA VAL A 17 -12.29 -11.62 -5.59
C VAL A 17 -13.50 -11.31 -4.72
N TYR A 18 -14.39 -12.29 -4.57
CA TYR A 18 -15.42 -12.32 -3.55
C TYR A 18 -15.05 -13.38 -2.51
N SER A 19 -15.23 -13.08 -1.24
CA SER A 19 -14.98 -14.04 -0.17
C SER A 19 -15.85 -13.80 1.05
N THR A 20 -16.11 -14.88 1.78
CA THR A 20 -16.89 -14.87 3.03
C THR A 20 -16.27 -15.82 4.05
N CYS A 21 -16.56 -15.61 5.33
CA CYS A 21 -16.23 -16.54 6.41
C CYS A 21 -17.49 -17.20 7.00
N THR A 22 -18.47 -17.50 6.14
CA THR A 22 -19.70 -18.24 6.45
C THR A 22 -19.72 -19.54 5.65
N PHE A 23 -20.67 -20.41 5.96
CA PHE A 23 -20.94 -21.61 5.18
C PHE A 23 -22.26 -21.55 4.40
N SER A 24 -23.07 -20.48 4.62
CA SER A 24 -24.38 -20.29 4.01
C SER A 24 -24.28 -20.29 2.48
N PRO A 25 -24.98 -21.19 1.78
CA PRO A 25 -25.02 -21.17 0.33
C PRO A 25 -25.63 -19.88 -0.24
N GLU A 26 -26.57 -19.26 0.47
CA GLU A 26 -27.23 -18.01 0.07
C GLU A 26 -26.22 -16.84 0.03
N GLU A 27 -25.33 -16.77 1.02
CA GLU A 27 -24.26 -15.78 1.09
C GLU A 27 -23.09 -16.10 0.15
N ASP A 28 -22.95 -17.36 -0.27
CA ASP A 28 -21.84 -17.86 -1.07
C ASP A 28 -22.22 -18.03 -2.55
N GLU A 29 -22.57 -19.25 -2.99
CA GLU A 29 -22.96 -19.52 -4.39
C GLU A 29 -24.15 -18.66 -4.82
N GLY A 30 -25.11 -18.41 -3.95
CA GLY A 30 -26.27 -17.56 -4.23
C GLY A 30 -25.89 -16.14 -4.61
N THR A 31 -24.91 -15.55 -3.89
CA THR A 31 -24.42 -14.20 -4.20
C THR A 31 -23.65 -14.15 -5.53
N ILE A 32 -22.91 -15.21 -5.86
CA ILE A 32 -22.21 -15.31 -7.15
C ILE A 32 -23.18 -15.54 -8.29
N SER A 33 -24.15 -16.45 -8.15
CA SER A 33 -25.24 -16.65 -9.13
C SER A 33 -25.94 -15.33 -9.44
N TYR A 34 -26.35 -14.60 -8.40
CA TYR A 34 -26.98 -13.30 -8.55
C TYR A 34 -26.10 -12.31 -9.32
N LEU A 35 -24.79 -12.24 -9.04
CA LEU A 35 -23.90 -11.36 -9.79
C LEU A 35 -23.83 -11.73 -11.27
N LEU A 36 -23.70 -13.03 -11.59
CA LEU A 36 -23.58 -13.53 -12.98
C LEU A 36 -24.88 -13.32 -13.79
N GLU A 37 -26.03 -13.25 -13.13
CA GLU A 37 -27.30 -12.85 -13.75
C GLU A 37 -27.34 -11.35 -14.03
N GLN A 38 -26.90 -10.53 -13.08
CA GLN A 38 -26.94 -9.08 -13.21
C GLN A 38 -25.85 -8.53 -14.14
N PHE A 39 -24.72 -9.22 -14.26
CA PHE A 39 -23.57 -8.83 -15.07
C PHE A 39 -23.06 -10.02 -15.90
N PRO A 40 -23.71 -10.30 -17.06
CA PRO A 40 -23.36 -11.43 -17.91
C PRO A 40 -21.94 -11.40 -18.49
N GLU A 41 -21.26 -10.24 -18.43
CA GLU A 41 -19.86 -10.09 -18.82
C GLU A 41 -18.85 -10.62 -17.78
N PHE A 42 -19.32 -11.15 -16.65
CA PHE A 42 -18.47 -11.78 -15.63
C PHE A 42 -18.54 -13.29 -15.72
N HIS A 43 -17.40 -13.93 -15.43
CA HIS A 43 -17.25 -15.38 -15.40
C HIS A 43 -16.46 -15.79 -14.16
N VAL A 44 -16.78 -16.94 -13.57
CA VAL A 44 -16.00 -17.52 -12.47
C VAL A 44 -14.82 -18.28 -13.04
N VAL A 45 -13.61 -17.86 -12.68
CA VAL A 45 -12.38 -18.50 -13.11
C VAL A 45 -11.74 -19.27 -11.97
N ASN A 46 -11.02 -20.34 -12.29
CA ASN A 46 -10.33 -21.14 -11.29
C ASN A 46 -9.23 -20.31 -10.60
N ALA A 47 -9.36 -20.12 -9.29
CA ALA A 47 -8.38 -19.39 -8.49
C ALA A 47 -7.14 -20.24 -8.13
N ILE A 48 -7.22 -21.57 -8.29
CA ILE A 48 -6.10 -22.47 -8.03
C ILE A 48 -5.12 -22.41 -9.21
N PRO A 49 -3.87 -21.99 -8.98
CA PRO A 49 -2.87 -21.92 -10.04
C PRO A 49 -2.48 -23.32 -10.53
N GLY A 50 -2.00 -23.44 -11.77
CA GLY A 50 -1.57 -24.74 -12.32
C GLY A 50 -0.36 -25.35 -11.58
N ASN A 51 -0.18 -26.66 -11.70
CA ASN A 51 0.80 -27.46 -10.94
C ASN A 51 2.23 -26.88 -10.91
N ALA A 52 2.73 -26.38 -12.05
CA ALA A 52 4.07 -25.79 -12.11
C ALA A 52 4.22 -24.55 -11.21
N MET A 53 3.16 -23.73 -11.10
CA MET A 53 3.13 -22.56 -10.24
C MET A 53 2.95 -22.95 -8.76
N GLN A 54 2.14 -23.98 -8.47
CA GLN A 54 2.02 -24.51 -7.11
C GLN A 54 3.38 -24.98 -6.57
N GLN A 55 4.11 -25.76 -7.37
CA GLN A 55 5.47 -26.23 -7.03
C GLN A 55 6.43 -25.06 -6.81
N LYS A 56 6.41 -24.04 -7.68
CA LYS A 56 7.25 -22.85 -7.56
C LYS A 56 6.98 -22.06 -6.28
N LEU A 57 5.72 -21.96 -5.87
CA LEU A 57 5.31 -21.23 -4.67
C LEU A 57 5.50 -22.06 -3.39
N GLY A 58 5.69 -23.38 -3.51
CA GLY A 58 5.76 -24.29 -2.36
C GLY A 58 4.44 -24.35 -1.57
N LEU A 59 3.30 -24.15 -2.25
CA LEU A 59 1.97 -24.13 -1.63
C LEU A 59 1.20 -25.41 -1.98
N SER A 60 0.57 -26.00 -0.96
CA SER A 60 -0.39 -27.10 -1.13
C SER A 60 -1.82 -26.55 -1.08
N TYR A 61 -2.70 -27.14 -1.89
CA TYR A 61 -4.14 -26.88 -1.93
C TYR A 61 -4.94 -28.10 -1.47
N GLU A 62 -4.28 -29.03 -0.77
CA GLU A 62 -4.91 -30.20 -0.17
C GLU A 62 -6.03 -29.79 0.82
N GLY A 63 -7.14 -30.53 0.79
CA GLY A 63 -8.31 -30.25 1.63
C GLY A 63 -9.24 -29.15 1.09
N PHE A 64 -8.87 -28.44 0.02
CA PHE A 64 -9.75 -27.46 -0.61
C PHE A 64 -10.92 -28.18 -1.28
N ALA A 65 -12.14 -27.74 -0.94
CA ALA A 65 -13.34 -28.17 -1.64
C ALA A 65 -13.75 -27.10 -2.66
N PHE A 66 -14.71 -27.46 -3.51
CA PHE A 66 -15.20 -26.62 -4.59
C PHE A 66 -16.64 -26.20 -4.34
N GLY A 67 -17.04 -25.10 -4.98
CA GLY A 67 -18.41 -24.60 -4.96
C GLY A 67 -19.42 -25.62 -5.48
N LYS A 68 -20.67 -25.44 -5.07
CA LYS A 68 -21.77 -26.37 -5.29
C LYS A 68 -22.88 -25.67 -6.08
N PRO A 69 -22.84 -25.70 -7.43
CA PRO A 69 -23.87 -25.05 -8.25
C PRO A 69 -25.30 -25.42 -7.84
N GLU A 70 -25.50 -26.67 -7.43
CA GLU A 70 -26.78 -27.21 -6.98
C GLU A 70 -27.35 -26.54 -5.72
N TRP A 71 -26.56 -25.77 -4.98
CA TRP A 71 -27.03 -25.07 -3.77
C TRP A 71 -27.67 -23.70 -4.07
N ALA A 72 -27.55 -23.21 -5.30
CA ALA A 72 -28.04 -21.90 -5.70
C ALA A 72 -28.72 -21.92 -7.08
N ASP A 73 -29.11 -23.11 -7.57
CA ASP A 73 -29.61 -23.34 -8.93
C ASP A 73 -28.74 -22.65 -10.00
N GLY A 74 -27.43 -22.61 -9.75
CA GLY A 74 -26.49 -21.76 -10.45
C GLY A 74 -25.79 -22.45 -11.62
N LYS A 75 -25.03 -21.66 -12.38
CA LYS A 75 -24.24 -22.14 -13.52
C LYS A 75 -23.12 -23.09 -13.08
N ASP A 76 -22.71 -23.99 -13.96
CA ASP A 76 -21.65 -24.99 -13.69
C ASP A 76 -20.31 -24.35 -13.28
N GLU A 77 -20.05 -23.12 -13.76
CA GLU A 77 -18.84 -22.36 -13.44
C GLU A 77 -18.65 -22.09 -11.93
N LEU A 78 -19.71 -22.20 -11.10
CA LEU A 78 -19.59 -22.11 -9.64
C LEU A 78 -18.71 -23.21 -9.04
N LYS A 79 -18.46 -24.31 -9.75
CA LYS A 79 -17.47 -25.33 -9.35
C LYS A 79 -16.04 -24.76 -9.27
N ASN A 80 -15.77 -23.63 -9.90
CA ASN A 80 -14.48 -22.94 -9.81
C ASN A 80 -14.34 -22.13 -8.51
N CYS A 81 -15.42 -21.92 -7.76
CA CYS A 81 -15.35 -21.36 -6.41
C CYS A 81 -14.67 -22.35 -5.45
N ILE A 82 -14.09 -21.84 -4.37
CA ILE A 82 -13.39 -22.61 -3.35
C ILE A 82 -14.19 -22.54 -2.05
N ARG A 83 -14.35 -23.70 -1.39
CA ARG A 83 -14.83 -23.83 -0.02
C ARG A 83 -13.75 -24.45 0.85
N LEU A 84 -13.42 -23.77 1.94
CA LEU A 84 -12.51 -24.24 2.97
C LEU A 84 -13.35 -24.74 4.14
N TRP A 85 -13.17 -26.01 4.52
CA TRP A 85 -13.93 -26.64 5.59
C TRP A 85 -13.02 -27.02 6.75
N PRO A 86 -13.41 -26.74 8.01
CA PRO A 86 -12.59 -27.05 9.18
C PRO A 86 -12.35 -28.55 9.39
N HIS A 87 -13.20 -29.40 8.82
CA HIS A 87 -13.03 -30.87 8.87
C HIS A 87 -12.18 -31.43 7.72
N LYS A 88 -11.74 -30.61 6.76
CA LYS A 88 -10.90 -31.02 5.62
C LYS A 88 -9.50 -30.42 5.64
N LEU A 89 -9.32 -29.33 6.40
CA LEU A 89 -8.05 -28.63 6.54
C LEU A 89 -8.00 -27.93 7.90
N ASN A 90 -6.80 -27.51 8.32
CA ASN A 90 -6.61 -26.77 9.55
C ASN A 90 -6.91 -25.27 9.35
N GLY A 91 -8.17 -24.87 9.57
CA GLY A 91 -8.65 -23.49 9.46
C GLY A 91 -10.14 -23.37 9.80
N GLU A 92 -10.62 -22.17 10.08
CA GLU A 92 -11.99 -21.94 10.57
C GLU A 92 -13.07 -22.21 9.51
N GLY A 93 -12.80 -21.82 8.26
CA GLY A 93 -13.73 -21.90 7.14
C GLY A 93 -13.75 -20.63 6.29
N HIS A 94 -13.97 -20.79 4.99
CA HIS A 94 -14.03 -19.67 4.04
C HIS A 94 -14.66 -20.08 2.71
N PHE A 95 -15.31 -19.13 2.04
CA PHE A 95 -15.69 -19.24 0.64
C PHE A 95 -14.91 -18.22 -0.19
N ILE A 96 -14.48 -18.59 -1.40
CA ILE A 96 -13.73 -17.72 -2.31
C ILE A 96 -14.23 -17.93 -3.73
N ALA A 97 -14.52 -16.84 -4.43
CA ALA A 97 -14.76 -16.84 -5.87
C ALA A 97 -13.83 -15.81 -6.54
N LEU A 98 -13.08 -16.24 -7.55
CA LEU A 98 -12.33 -15.35 -8.42
C LEU A 98 -13.13 -15.15 -9.70
N LEU A 99 -13.52 -13.90 -9.96
CA LEU A 99 -14.29 -13.53 -11.14
C LEU A 99 -13.42 -12.73 -12.10
N ARG A 100 -13.65 -12.92 -13.39
CA ARG A 100 -13.05 -12.13 -14.46
C ARG A 100 -14.14 -11.44 -15.25
N LYS A 101 -13.97 -10.13 -15.45
CA LYS A 101 -14.80 -9.35 -16.37
C LYS A 101 -14.24 -9.45 -17.78
N ASP A 102 -15.11 -9.60 -18.76
CA ASP A 102 -14.73 -9.59 -20.15
C ASP A 102 -14.07 -8.28 -20.57
N GLY A 103 -13.35 -8.34 -21.69
CA GLY A 103 -12.65 -7.23 -22.29
C GLY A 103 -11.13 -7.28 -22.13
N ASP A 104 -10.48 -6.31 -22.77
CA ASP A 104 -9.02 -6.19 -22.82
C ASP A 104 -8.55 -5.19 -21.76
N PRO A 105 -7.73 -5.61 -20.78
CA PRO A 105 -7.22 -4.71 -19.74
C PRO A 105 -6.25 -3.65 -20.27
N TYR A 106 -5.77 -3.77 -21.50
CA TYR A 106 -4.86 -2.82 -22.15
C TYR A 106 -5.56 -1.85 -23.11
N ARG A 107 -6.87 -1.95 -23.29
CA ARG A 107 -7.62 -1.03 -24.14
C ARG A 107 -7.85 0.29 -23.40
N GLU A 108 -7.18 1.35 -23.84
CA GLU A 108 -7.38 2.69 -23.29
C GLU A 108 -8.83 3.16 -23.52
N ASN A 109 -9.58 3.38 -22.43
CA ASN A 109 -10.90 3.97 -22.51
C ASN A 109 -10.78 5.50 -22.58
N PRO A 110 -11.47 6.18 -23.51
CA PRO A 110 -11.46 7.65 -23.58
C PRO A 110 -11.88 8.32 -22.26
N SER A 111 -12.72 7.66 -21.45
CA SER A 111 -13.15 8.13 -20.13
C SER A 111 -12.07 8.06 -19.03
N ASP A 112 -10.98 7.32 -19.25
CA ASP A 112 -9.80 7.34 -18.36
C ASP A 112 -8.98 8.64 -18.55
N THR A 113 -9.28 9.42 -19.60
CA THR A 113 -8.79 10.79 -19.70
C THR A 113 -9.63 11.71 -18.83
N ILE A 114 -8.99 12.29 -17.82
CA ILE A 114 -9.59 13.30 -16.95
C ILE A 114 -9.97 14.51 -17.83
N PRO A 115 -11.25 14.93 -17.89
CA PRO A 115 -11.66 16.15 -18.57
C PRO A 115 -10.93 17.34 -17.93
N GLY A 116 -10.02 17.98 -18.67
CA GLY A 116 -9.14 19.05 -18.16
C GLY A 116 -7.66 18.91 -18.50
N ARG A 117 -7.24 17.81 -19.14
CA ARG A 117 -5.93 17.70 -19.80
C ARG A 117 -6.08 17.23 -21.25
N SER A 118 -6.60 18.09 -22.11
CA SER A 118 -6.39 17.95 -23.55
C SER A 118 -5.86 19.25 -24.12
N ALA A 119 -4.53 19.36 -24.08
CA ALA A 119 -3.70 20.03 -25.06
C ALA A 119 -2.27 19.61 -24.74
N VAL A 120 -1.68 18.78 -25.59
CA VAL A 120 -0.29 18.87 -26.09
C VAL A 120 -0.17 17.71 -27.06
N GLY A 121 -0.79 17.90 -28.22
CA GLY A 121 -0.32 17.34 -29.47
C GLY A 121 0.22 18.51 -30.27
N LYS A 122 1.54 18.47 -30.49
CA LYS A 122 2.33 19.28 -31.44
C LYS A 122 2.66 20.71 -31.03
N ASP A 123 3.95 20.97 -31.18
CA ASP A 123 4.68 22.22 -31.00
C ASP A 123 4.92 22.67 -29.57
N ILE A 124 6.06 22.24 -29.02
CA ILE A 124 7.13 23.11 -28.50
C ILE A 124 8.32 22.22 -28.14
N SER A 125 9.42 22.43 -28.87
CA SER A 125 10.78 22.19 -28.40
C SER A 125 10.97 22.78 -27.00
N GLY A 126 10.87 21.95 -25.95
CA GLY A 126 10.87 22.43 -24.56
C GLY A 126 11.10 21.33 -23.54
N LYS A 127 12.36 20.85 -23.48
CA LYS A 127 13.03 20.14 -22.36
C LYS A 127 12.14 19.41 -21.34
N SER A 128 12.06 18.09 -21.53
CA SER A 128 11.99 17.10 -20.44
C SER A 128 13.10 17.41 -19.41
N ALA A 129 12.73 17.65 -18.15
CA ALA A 129 13.69 17.87 -17.08
C ALA A 129 14.27 16.52 -16.62
N MET A 130 15.26 16.09 -17.38
CA MET A 130 16.33 15.18 -16.99
C MET A 130 16.96 15.64 -15.67
N PHE A 131 17.27 14.70 -14.78
CA PHE A 131 18.23 14.89 -13.70
C PHE A 131 19.56 15.40 -14.29
N LYS A 132 20.01 16.59 -13.87
CA LYS A 132 21.42 17.00 -13.96
C LYS A 132 21.86 17.73 -12.69
N ASN A 133 23.07 17.37 -12.27
CA ASN A 133 23.79 17.79 -11.08
C ASN A 133 24.17 19.29 -11.07
N ALA A 134 24.51 19.72 -9.86
CA ALA A 134 25.30 20.89 -9.48
C ALA A 134 24.63 22.26 -9.68
N THR A 135 24.65 23.04 -8.59
CA THR A 135 24.10 24.40 -8.39
C THR A 135 22.58 24.46 -8.16
N GLY A 136 22.23 24.97 -6.98
CA GLY A 136 20.89 24.87 -6.41
C GLY A 136 19.83 25.75 -7.09
N LYS A 137 18.60 25.23 -7.12
CA LYS A 137 17.33 25.92 -6.84
C LYS A 137 16.17 24.91 -6.83
N ASN A 138 15.11 25.27 -6.08
CA ASN A 138 14.01 24.44 -5.59
C ASN A 138 13.23 23.65 -6.67
N THR A 139 12.94 22.38 -6.39
CA THR A 139 12.07 21.50 -7.18
C THR A 139 10.61 21.58 -6.73
N MET A 140 9.71 21.80 -7.70
CA MET A 140 8.26 22.00 -7.52
C MET A 140 7.46 20.69 -7.60
N SER A 141 6.40 20.57 -6.79
CA SER A 141 5.33 19.57 -6.96
C SER A 141 3.97 20.28 -7.07
N ARG A 142 3.10 19.81 -7.97
CA ARG A 142 1.82 20.44 -8.36
C ARG A 142 0.69 19.75 -7.60
N ASN A 143 -0.11 20.49 -6.82
CA ASN A 143 -1.40 19.98 -6.32
C ASN A 143 -2.54 20.58 -7.15
N ALA A 144 -3.36 19.70 -7.73
CA ALA A 144 -4.60 20.03 -8.42
C ALA A 144 -5.78 19.95 -7.43
N ALA A 145 -5.88 20.91 -6.51
CA ALA A 145 -7.09 21.31 -5.79
C ALA A 145 -6.68 22.34 -4.71
N ALA A 146 -7.31 23.51 -4.75
CA ALA A 146 -7.08 24.68 -3.88
C ALA A 146 -5.76 25.44 -4.12
N GLY A 147 -5.88 26.68 -4.63
CA GLY A 147 -4.80 27.57 -5.05
C GLY A 147 -3.91 28.14 -3.93
N LYS A 148 -3.48 27.34 -2.96
CA LYS A 148 -2.45 27.72 -1.97
C LYS A 148 -1.21 26.83 -2.16
N LYS A 149 -0.11 27.44 -2.60
CA LYS A 149 1.18 26.76 -2.81
C LYS A 149 1.87 26.58 -1.46
N THR A 150 1.75 25.40 -0.86
CA THR A 150 2.64 25.02 0.23
C THR A 150 3.90 24.37 -0.33
N LEU A 151 5.05 24.92 0.02
CA LEU A 151 6.36 24.40 -0.32
C LEU A 151 6.87 23.46 0.79
N LEU A 152 7.63 22.42 0.40
CA LEU A 152 8.39 21.62 1.35
C LEU A 152 9.43 22.50 2.06
N SER A 153 9.64 22.27 3.36
CA SER A 153 10.77 22.89 4.07
C SER A 153 12.11 22.35 3.57
N GLU A 154 13.20 23.07 3.84
CA GLU A 154 14.55 22.62 3.51
C GLU A 154 14.90 21.31 4.22
N GLU A 155 14.49 21.14 5.48
CA GLU A 155 14.69 19.90 6.24
C GLU A 155 13.90 18.75 5.65
N ALA A 156 12.66 18.99 5.20
CA ALA A 156 11.85 17.96 4.56
C ALA A 156 12.49 17.51 3.25
N CYS A 157 12.96 18.45 2.42
CA CYS A 157 13.69 18.15 1.19
C CYS A 157 14.98 17.37 1.48
N SER A 158 15.75 17.81 2.47
CA SER A 158 16.99 17.16 2.89
C SER A 158 16.76 15.74 3.39
N PHE A 159 15.69 15.51 4.17
CA PHE A 159 15.32 14.18 4.64
C PHE A 159 14.88 13.27 3.49
N ILE A 160 13.99 13.73 2.61
CA ILE A 160 13.46 12.92 1.49
C ILE A 160 14.60 12.47 0.55
N LYS A 161 15.61 13.31 0.33
CA LYS A 161 16.80 12.95 -0.46
C LYS A 161 17.62 11.79 0.11
N LYS A 162 17.45 11.46 1.39
CA LYS A 162 18.11 10.33 2.05
C LYS A 162 17.34 9.02 1.92
N LEU A 163 16.11 9.06 1.40
CA LEU A 163 15.29 7.87 1.16
C LEU A 163 15.64 7.23 -0.19
N ASP A 164 15.39 5.92 -0.32
CA ASP A 164 15.62 5.18 -1.57
C ASP A 164 14.90 5.83 -2.77
N PRO A 165 15.63 6.26 -3.83
CA PRO A 165 15.04 6.82 -5.04
C PRO A 165 14.02 5.89 -5.72
N ASN A 166 14.20 4.58 -5.64
CA ASN A 166 13.27 3.61 -6.20
C ASN A 166 11.91 3.63 -5.49
N ARG A 167 11.89 3.95 -4.19
CA ARG A 167 10.65 4.15 -3.45
C ARG A 167 9.98 5.45 -3.86
N ILE A 168 10.74 6.54 -3.88
CA ILE A 168 10.20 7.88 -4.18
C ILE A 168 9.64 7.94 -5.61
N SER A 169 10.28 7.29 -6.57
CA SER A 169 9.83 7.26 -7.97
C SER A 169 8.50 6.53 -8.22
N LYS A 170 8.03 5.71 -7.27
CA LYS A 170 6.73 5.00 -7.36
C LYS A 170 5.52 5.88 -7.08
N GLY A 171 5.72 7.10 -6.60
CA GLY A 171 4.64 8.02 -6.24
C GLY A 171 4.96 9.47 -6.55
N GLU A 172 4.11 10.34 -6.01
CA GLU A 172 4.24 11.79 -6.05
C GLU A 172 4.26 12.33 -4.62
N ILE A 173 5.14 13.29 -4.35
CA ILE A 173 5.18 13.96 -3.05
C ILE A 173 4.09 15.03 -3.00
N VAL A 174 3.17 14.85 -2.05
CA VAL A 174 2.02 15.72 -1.82
C VAL A 174 2.12 16.30 -0.41
N VAL A 175 2.01 17.62 -0.32
CA VAL A 175 1.95 18.32 0.97
C VAL A 175 0.50 18.64 1.31
N ARG A 176 0.09 18.23 2.51
CA ARG A 176 -1.17 18.64 3.16
C ARG A 176 -0.80 19.09 4.56
N GLU A 177 -0.55 20.38 4.73
CA GLU A 177 0.03 20.92 5.95
C GLU A 177 -0.63 20.37 7.23
N PRO A 178 0.18 19.99 8.25
CA PRO A 178 1.65 20.01 8.27
C PRO A 178 2.31 18.76 7.63
N TYR A 179 1.55 17.86 7.02
CA TYR A 179 2.00 16.52 6.63
C TYR A 179 2.54 16.45 5.19
N VAL A 180 3.50 15.54 5.01
CA VAL A 180 4.08 15.20 3.71
C VAL A 180 3.79 13.74 3.41
N TYR A 181 3.19 13.46 2.25
CA TYR A 181 2.79 12.14 1.81
C TYR A 181 3.51 11.74 0.52
N LEU A 182 3.82 10.45 0.38
CA LEU A 182 4.12 9.81 -0.89
C LEU A 182 2.85 9.11 -1.38
N VAL A 183 2.29 9.66 -2.44
CA VAL A 183 0.98 9.29 -2.97
C VAL A 183 1.15 8.45 -4.24
N PRO A 184 0.41 7.34 -4.43
CA PRO A 184 0.51 6.55 -5.65
C PRO A 184 0.18 7.38 -6.90
N LYS A 185 0.90 7.10 -7.99
CA LYS A 185 0.58 7.68 -9.31
C LYS A 185 -0.78 7.17 -9.78
N GLY A 186 -1.52 8.02 -10.48
CA GLY A 186 -2.81 7.64 -11.08
C GLY A 186 -4.00 7.64 -10.11
N LEU A 187 -3.91 8.30 -8.95
CA LEU A 187 -5.08 8.50 -8.11
C LEU A 187 -6.16 9.30 -8.87
N PRO A 188 -7.43 8.87 -8.83
CA PRO A 188 -8.53 9.63 -9.42
C PRO A 188 -8.81 10.90 -8.60
N ASN A 189 -9.70 11.74 -9.11
CA ASN A 189 -10.22 12.86 -8.32
C ASN A 189 -10.98 12.31 -7.09
N LEU A 190 -10.59 12.75 -5.90
CA LEU A 190 -11.15 12.28 -4.63
C LEU A 190 -12.08 13.32 -3.96
N HIS A 191 -12.51 14.35 -4.70
CA HIS A 191 -13.42 15.36 -4.19
C HIS A 191 -14.72 14.73 -3.66
N GLY A 192 -15.15 15.11 -2.46
CA GLY A 192 -16.35 14.58 -1.80
C GLY A 192 -16.13 13.29 -1.00
N LEU A 193 -14.96 12.64 -1.10
CA LEU A 193 -14.65 11.46 -0.29
C LEU A 193 -14.01 11.85 1.05
N ARG A 194 -14.46 11.20 2.13
CA ARG A 194 -13.79 11.26 3.43
C ARG A 194 -12.58 10.33 3.42
N ILE A 195 -11.39 10.89 3.23
CA ILE A 195 -10.14 10.12 3.19
C ILE A 195 -9.48 10.10 4.56
N LEU A 196 -9.29 8.90 5.12
CA LEU A 196 -8.55 8.74 6.38
C LEU A 196 -7.02 8.79 6.17
N ARG A 197 -6.51 8.17 5.10
CA ARG A 197 -5.09 8.19 4.72
C ARG A 197 -4.95 8.27 3.20
N GLN A 198 -4.14 9.21 2.73
CA GLN A 198 -3.81 9.34 1.32
C GLN A 198 -2.35 8.96 1.09
N GLY A 199 -2.11 7.71 0.69
CA GLY A 199 -0.75 7.19 0.47
C GLY A 199 0.05 7.01 1.77
N LEU A 200 1.38 6.97 1.62
CA LEU A 200 2.32 6.78 2.71
C LEU A 200 2.66 8.12 3.35
N LEU A 201 2.36 8.29 4.64
CA LEU A 201 2.80 9.45 5.40
C LEU A 201 4.33 9.40 5.55
N ILE A 202 5.07 10.33 4.95
CA ILE A 202 6.53 10.43 5.08
C ILE A 202 6.91 11.07 6.41
N GLY A 203 6.18 12.12 6.80
CA GLY A 203 6.47 12.86 8.02
C GLY A 203 5.66 14.13 8.16
N GLU A 204 6.01 14.89 9.17
CA GLU A 204 5.36 16.14 9.55
C GLU A 204 6.39 17.28 9.52
N MET A 205 6.04 18.37 8.85
CA MET A 205 6.75 19.64 8.89
C MET A 205 6.29 20.42 10.13
N LYS A 206 7.17 20.48 11.14
CA LYS A 206 7.00 21.35 12.30
C LYS A 206 7.74 22.67 12.04
N LYS A 207 7.46 23.69 12.86
CA LYS A 207 7.93 25.08 12.66
C LYS A 207 9.36 25.24 12.13
N LEU A 208 10.33 24.49 12.65
CA LEU A 208 11.75 24.55 12.27
C LEU A 208 12.38 23.17 12.08
N ARG A 209 11.56 22.13 11.84
CA ARG A 209 12.07 20.76 11.71
C ARG A 209 11.12 19.85 10.98
N PHE A 210 11.69 18.89 10.27
CA PHE A 210 10.97 17.75 9.76
C PHE A 210 11.09 16.56 10.72
N GLU A 211 9.96 15.94 11.06
CA GLU A 211 9.90 14.70 11.83
C GLU A 211 9.37 13.57 10.94
N PRO A 212 10.17 12.52 10.65
CA PRO A 212 9.70 11.39 9.87
C PRO A 212 8.66 10.60 10.64
N SER A 213 7.73 10.00 9.91
CA SER A 213 6.58 9.32 10.51
C SER A 213 6.89 7.88 10.90
N GLN A 214 6.16 7.37 11.89
CA GLN A 214 6.14 5.94 12.22
C GLN A 214 5.70 5.09 11.01
N ALA A 215 4.74 5.57 10.20
CA ALA A 215 4.28 4.85 9.02
C ALA A 215 5.39 4.68 7.97
N LEU A 216 6.29 5.66 7.84
CA LEU A 216 7.46 5.54 6.97
C LEU A 216 8.42 4.47 7.47
N ALA A 217 8.75 4.46 8.78
CA ALA A 217 9.62 3.42 9.34
C ALA A 217 9.05 2.02 9.08
N SER A 218 7.76 1.81 9.36
CA SER A 218 7.08 0.52 9.14
C SER A 218 6.97 0.12 7.67
N ALA A 219 7.06 1.05 6.73
CA ALA A 219 6.98 0.78 5.31
C ALA A 219 8.34 0.49 4.65
N MET A 220 9.44 0.73 5.38
CA MET A 220 10.81 0.53 4.90
C MET A 220 11.34 -0.84 5.33
N ASN A 221 12.39 -1.31 4.65
CA ASN A 221 13.27 -2.34 5.16
C ASN A 221 14.54 -1.71 5.78
N GLY A 222 15.25 -2.46 6.63
CA GLY A 222 16.46 -2.00 7.32
C GLY A 222 17.69 -1.78 6.43
N LYS A 223 17.53 -1.69 5.10
CA LYS A 223 18.59 -1.31 4.14
C LYS A 223 18.23 -0.05 3.34
N GLU A 224 17.01 0.46 3.47
CA GLU A 224 16.51 1.61 2.69
C GLU A 224 16.87 2.98 3.29
N TYR A 225 17.69 3.03 4.35
CA TYR A 225 18.10 4.27 5.01
C TYR A 225 19.56 4.24 5.43
N GLY A 226 20.27 5.36 5.28
CA GLY A 226 21.72 5.40 5.49
C GLY A 226 22.19 5.39 6.95
N LYS A 227 21.31 5.68 7.92
CA LYS A 227 21.65 5.73 9.36
C LYS A 227 20.77 4.77 10.14
N ILE A 228 21.29 3.60 10.46
CA ILE A 228 20.54 2.51 11.11
C ILE A 228 21.22 2.14 12.43
N ILE A 229 20.43 1.90 13.46
CA ILE A 229 20.86 1.20 14.67
C ILE A 229 20.09 -0.11 14.69
N SER A 230 20.78 -1.23 14.45
CA SER A 230 20.18 -2.56 14.42
C SER A 230 20.49 -3.29 15.71
N LEU A 231 19.49 -3.45 16.56
CA LEU A 231 19.54 -4.23 17.78
C LEU A 231 19.43 -5.72 17.48
N LYS A 232 19.98 -6.55 18.37
CA LYS A 232 19.70 -7.99 18.40
C LYS A 232 18.34 -8.23 19.03
N ARG A 233 17.69 -9.35 18.69
CA ARG A 233 16.36 -9.69 19.22
C ARG A 233 16.31 -9.77 20.75
N ASP A 234 17.38 -10.25 21.36
CA ASP A 234 17.53 -10.46 22.80
C ASP A 234 18.11 -9.25 23.55
N ASP A 235 18.43 -8.16 22.84
CA ASP A 235 18.93 -6.93 23.46
C ASP A 235 17.83 -6.27 24.32
N PRO A 236 18.06 -6.02 25.62
CA PRO A 236 17.11 -5.35 26.50
C PRO A 236 16.65 -3.97 25.98
N ASN A 237 17.48 -3.30 25.18
CA ASN A 237 17.17 -2.01 24.58
C ASN A 237 16.02 -2.08 23.58
N VAL A 238 15.69 -3.27 23.04
CA VAL A 238 14.50 -3.47 22.20
C VAL A 238 13.23 -3.16 22.99
N ILE A 239 13.10 -3.75 24.17
CA ILE A 239 11.92 -3.55 25.02
C ILE A 239 11.90 -2.12 25.55
N ARG A 240 13.04 -1.58 26.01
CA ARG A 240 13.14 -0.18 26.45
C ARG A 240 12.70 0.78 25.33
N TYR A 241 13.14 0.54 24.10
CA TYR A 241 12.75 1.34 22.95
C TYR A 241 11.23 1.31 22.73
N LEU A 242 10.62 0.11 22.71
CA LEU A 242 9.17 -0.07 22.52
C LEU A 242 8.35 0.50 23.68
N LYS A 243 8.91 0.56 24.89
CA LYS A 243 8.32 1.23 26.06
C LYS A 243 8.47 2.75 26.06
N CYS A 244 9.09 3.32 25.03
CA CYS A 244 9.45 4.75 24.97
C CYS A 244 10.41 5.18 26.10
N GLU A 245 11.19 4.26 26.64
CA GLU A 245 12.18 4.54 27.68
C GLU A 245 13.47 5.09 27.05
N SER A 246 14.34 5.61 27.92
CA SER A 246 15.71 5.98 27.54
C SER A 246 16.49 4.74 27.13
N VAL A 247 17.20 4.84 26.02
CA VAL A 247 18.11 3.81 25.51
C VAL A 247 19.50 4.43 25.48
N GLU A 248 20.46 3.71 26.03
CA GLU A 248 21.86 4.08 26.02
C GLU A 248 22.60 3.12 25.10
N PHE A 249 23.44 3.69 24.23
CA PHE A 249 24.30 2.92 23.34
C PHE A 249 25.75 3.19 23.73
N GLU A 250 26.57 2.15 23.72
CA GLU A 250 28.01 2.25 24.02
C GLU A 250 28.78 2.97 22.91
N GLU A 251 28.30 2.85 21.67
CA GLU A 251 28.87 3.48 20.48
C GLU A 251 28.52 4.97 20.40
N GLN A 252 29.45 5.75 19.83
CA GLN A 252 29.19 7.15 19.50
C GLN A 252 28.53 7.27 18.13
N TYR A 253 27.48 8.09 18.06
CA TYR A 253 26.74 8.33 16.83
C TYR A 253 26.75 9.81 16.47
N GLU A 254 26.81 10.08 15.17
CA GLU A 254 26.63 11.43 14.65
C GLU A 254 25.22 11.97 14.89
N ASP A 255 25.07 13.29 14.86
CA ASP A 255 23.76 13.93 14.91
C ASP A 255 22.89 13.53 13.71
N GLY A 256 21.62 13.23 13.99
CA GLY A 256 20.66 12.89 12.94
C GLY A 256 19.51 12.00 13.36
N TRP A 257 18.69 11.65 12.37
CA TRP A 257 17.65 10.63 12.48
C TRP A 257 18.25 9.27 12.17
N TYR A 258 17.97 8.29 13.03
CA TYR A 258 18.35 6.89 12.89
C TYR A 258 17.09 6.03 12.80
N LEU A 259 17.09 5.09 11.85
CA LEU A 259 16.10 4.03 11.77
C LEU A 259 16.50 2.96 12.79
N ILE A 260 15.62 2.69 13.76
CA ILE A 260 15.86 1.67 14.77
C ILE A 260 15.29 0.36 14.24
N CYS A 261 16.13 -0.67 14.19
CA CYS A 261 15.79 -1.98 13.67
C CYS A 261 16.05 -3.07 14.71
N VAL A 262 15.36 -4.19 14.58
CA VAL A 262 15.75 -5.47 15.18
C VAL A 262 16.05 -6.42 14.05
N GLU A 263 17.29 -6.88 13.96
CA GLU A 263 17.73 -7.82 12.91
C GLU A 263 17.32 -7.39 11.48
N GLY A 264 17.40 -6.08 11.20
CA GLY A 264 17.03 -5.50 9.89
C GLY A 264 15.53 -5.20 9.69
N TYR A 265 14.67 -5.50 10.66
CA TYR A 265 13.24 -5.10 10.65
C TYR A 265 13.04 -3.77 11.38
N PRO A 266 12.58 -2.70 10.71
CA PRO A 266 12.38 -1.41 11.37
C PRO A 266 11.31 -1.42 12.45
N LEU A 267 11.66 -0.91 13.63
CA LEU A 267 10.73 -0.64 14.73
C LEU A 267 10.20 0.80 14.68
N GLY A 268 11.01 1.76 14.27
CA GLY A 268 10.67 3.18 14.33
C GLY A 268 11.88 4.09 14.20
N TRP A 269 11.73 5.33 14.65
CA TRP A 269 12.80 6.33 14.61
C TRP A 269 13.43 6.58 15.98
N GLY A 270 14.70 6.94 15.95
CA GLY A 270 15.42 7.60 17.02
C GLY A 270 16.07 8.88 16.50
N LYS A 271 16.25 9.89 17.36
CA LYS A 271 16.99 11.10 17.00
C LYS A 271 18.17 11.28 17.93
N ILE A 272 19.36 11.39 17.37
CA ILE A 272 20.59 11.65 18.12
C ILE A 272 20.96 13.13 17.95
N THR A 273 21.30 13.77 19.05
CA THR A 273 21.77 15.17 19.08
C THR A 273 22.76 15.32 20.23
N LYS A 274 23.99 15.74 19.95
CA LYS A 274 25.09 15.83 20.93
C LYS A 274 25.28 14.52 21.72
N ASN A 275 25.30 13.40 21.00
CA ASN A 275 25.38 12.03 21.55
C ASN A 275 24.24 11.62 22.50
N GLN A 276 23.15 12.40 22.59
CA GLN A 276 21.97 12.01 23.35
C GLN A 276 20.93 11.36 22.43
N PHE A 277 20.56 10.13 22.74
CA PHE A 277 19.48 9.44 22.06
C PHE A 277 18.12 9.93 22.55
N LYS A 278 17.26 10.34 21.63
CA LYS A 278 15.86 10.63 21.87
C LYS A 278 15.03 9.56 21.19
N ASN A 279 14.31 8.79 22.00
CA ASN A 279 13.35 7.84 21.52
C ASN A 279 12.19 8.58 20.81
N LYS A 280 11.94 8.23 19.55
CA LYS A 280 10.90 8.81 18.70
C LYS A 280 9.87 7.78 18.25
N TYR A 281 9.81 6.64 18.95
CA TYR A 281 8.73 5.69 18.82
C TYR A 281 7.38 6.36 19.12
N LEU A 282 6.32 5.94 18.42
CA LEU A 282 5.01 6.55 18.53
C LEU A 282 4.43 6.27 19.93
N PRO A 283 4.18 7.28 20.79
CA PRO A 283 3.78 7.05 22.18
C PRO A 283 2.47 6.27 22.33
N GLY A 284 1.54 6.40 21.37
CA GLY A 284 0.29 5.64 21.36
C GLY A 284 0.46 4.15 21.08
N TRP A 285 1.65 3.70 20.69
CA TRP A 285 2.01 2.30 20.46
C TRP A 285 2.94 1.75 21.54
N ARG A 286 3.16 2.51 22.60
CA ARG A 286 4.01 2.12 23.72
C ARG A 286 3.59 0.74 24.21
N TRP A 287 4.55 -0.16 24.31
CA TRP A 287 4.34 -1.45 24.94
C TRP A 287 4.07 -1.23 26.43
N VAL A 288 2.90 -1.68 26.90
CA VAL A 288 2.52 -1.69 28.32
C VAL A 288 2.87 -3.05 28.94
#